data_AF-A0AAE0E3H0-F1
#
_entry.id   AF-A0AAE0E3H0-F1
#
_cell.length_a   1.000
_cell.length_b   1.000
_cell.length_c   1.000
_cell.angle_alpha   90.00
_cell.angle_beta   90.00
_cell.angle_gamma   90.00
#
_symmetry.space_group_name_H-M   'P 1'
#
loop_
_entity.id
_entity.type
_entity.pdbx_description
1 polymer ?
#
loop_
_entity_poly.entity_id
_entity_poly.type
_entity_poly.pdbx_seq_one_letter_code
_entity_poly.pdbx_strand_id
1 'polypeptide(L)'
;MRHPLVYDTCISTILIPKICFAVTMSSDKENSVPRRRLSCFKCFDALWFCYSPVHQLQQYYRLGVLDNCTDKWSALVDCLTLKTKSSSKVEEILEAREKAKPHIWTFRTPEEASSHWRELFGDQDRME
;
A
#
# COMPACT_ATOMS: atom_id res chain seq x y z
N MET A 1 38.18 16.34 17.84
CA MET A 1 38.29 16.83 16.45
C MET A 1 38.28 15.64 15.50
N ARG A 2 37.13 15.33 14.91
CA ARG A 2 37.00 14.49 13.71
C ARG A 2 35.62 14.80 13.12
N HIS A 3 35.61 15.56 12.03
CA HIS A 3 34.43 15.95 11.26
C HIS A 3 33.81 14.71 10.60
N PRO A 4 32.48 14.51 10.64
CA PRO A 4 31.80 13.68 9.67
C PRO A 4 31.51 14.51 8.41
N LEU A 5 32.03 14.03 7.29
CA LEU A 5 31.76 14.54 5.94
C LEU A 5 30.27 14.34 5.63
N VAL A 6 29.52 15.43 5.58
CA VAL A 6 28.18 15.50 5.03
C VAL A 6 28.31 15.33 3.51
N TYR A 7 27.75 14.26 2.98
CA TYR A 7 27.58 14.12 1.53
C TYR A 7 26.43 15.04 1.11
N ASP A 8 26.79 16.24 0.70
CA ASP A 8 25.92 17.15 -0.05
C ASP A 8 25.64 16.56 -1.43
N THR A 9 24.57 15.78 -1.57
CA THR A 9 23.91 15.67 -2.88
C THR A 9 23.04 16.90 -3.09
N CYS A 10 23.68 18.02 -3.42
CA CYS A 10 23.04 19.21 -3.96
C CYS A 10 22.56 18.92 -5.38
N ILE A 11 21.41 18.24 -5.52
CA ILE A 11 20.65 18.31 -6.77
C ILE A 11 19.93 19.65 -6.77
N SER A 12 20.61 20.62 -7.38
CA SER A 12 20.04 21.90 -7.78
C SER A 12 18.92 21.67 -8.78
N THR A 13 17.66 21.81 -8.35
CA THR A 13 16.59 22.30 -9.22
C THR A 13 15.51 22.99 -8.39
N ILE A 14 15.70 24.30 -8.25
CA ILE A 14 14.70 25.33 -7.92
C ILE A 14 13.81 25.46 -9.18
N LEU A 15 12.47 25.38 -9.21
CA LEU A 15 11.48 26.20 -8.54
C LEU A 15 10.08 25.54 -8.69
N ILE A 16 9.55 24.91 -7.65
CA ILE A 16 8.11 24.64 -7.52
C ILE A 16 7.69 25.32 -6.21
N PRO A 17 6.61 26.12 -6.19
CA PRO A 17 6.16 26.79 -4.97
C PRO A 17 6.00 25.74 -3.86
N LYS A 18 6.57 26.08 -2.70
CA LYS A 18 6.58 25.29 -1.47
C LYS A 18 5.16 24.87 -1.09
N ILE A 19 4.71 23.73 -1.59
CA ILE A 19 3.66 22.97 -0.93
C ILE A 19 4.39 22.25 0.20
N CYS A 20 4.39 22.86 1.39
CA CYS A 20 4.73 22.16 2.61
C CYS A 20 3.68 21.06 2.80
N PHE A 21 3.94 19.88 2.23
CA PHE A 21 3.16 18.69 2.52
C PHE A 21 3.53 18.27 3.94
N ALA A 22 2.79 18.77 4.92
CA ALA A 22 2.92 18.37 6.31
C ALA A 22 2.44 16.92 6.44
N VAL A 23 3.37 15.96 6.30
CA VAL A 23 3.15 14.59 6.77
C VAL A 23 3.42 14.58 8.26
N THR A 24 2.36 14.50 9.07
CA THR A 24 2.48 14.15 10.49
C THR A 24 2.65 12.64 10.61
N MET A 25 3.88 12.19 10.90
CA MET A 25 4.10 10.86 11.48
C MET A 25 3.79 10.94 12.98
N SER A 26 2.59 10.51 13.39
CA SER A 26 2.31 10.25 14.80
C SER A 26 2.91 8.88 15.13
N SER A 27 4.10 8.89 15.74
CA SER A 27 4.73 7.69 16.29
C SER A 27 4.46 7.67 17.79
N ASP A 28 3.29 7.16 18.18
CA ASP A 28 3.06 6.79 19.58
C ASP A 28 3.35 5.29 19.73
N LYS A 29 4.49 5.00 20.37
CA LYS A 29 4.82 3.67 20.90
C LYS A 29 3.99 3.45 22.17
N GLU A 30 2.94 2.65 22.05
CA GLU A 30 2.34 1.96 23.20
C GLU A 30 1.84 0.59 22.74
N ASN A 31 2.10 -0.45 23.53
CA ASN A 31 1.90 -1.87 23.21
C ASN A 31 0.41 -2.28 23.30
N SER A 32 -0.45 -1.53 22.62
CA SER A 32 -1.85 -1.85 22.35
C SER A 32 -2.05 -1.75 20.85
N VAL A 33 -2.67 -2.76 20.23
CA VAL A 33 -2.97 -2.75 18.78
C VAL A 33 -3.64 -1.41 18.46
N PRO A 34 -3.02 -0.52 17.64
CA PRO A 34 -3.60 0.78 17.38
C PRO A 34 -4.96 0.55 16.72
N ARG A 35 -6.04 0.98 17.40
CA ARG A 35 -7.39 0.89 16.86
C ARG A 35 -7.38 1.57 15.49
N ARG A 36 -7.51 0.78 14.42
CA ARG A 36 -7.25 1.24 13.04
C ARG A 36 -8.24 2.35 12.70
N ARG A 37 -7.77 3.60 12.64
CA ARG A 37 -8.59 4.74 12.23
C ARG A 37 -8.78 4.68 10.71
N LEU A 38 -10.02 4.52 10.27
CA LEU A 38 -10.38 4.63 8.85
C LEU A 38 -10.14 6.06 8.34
N SER A 39 -9.23 6.21 7.37
CA SER A 39 -9.01 7.46 6.64
C SER A 39 -9.39 7.31 5.18
N CYS A 40 -10.44 8.00 4.75
CA CYS A 40 -10.88 8.02 3.35
C CYS A 40 -10.10 9.01 2.48
N PHE A 41 -9.17 9.77 3.07
CA PHE A 41 -8.36 10.74 2.34
C PHE A 41 -7.54 10.06 1.23
N LYS A 42 -7.07 8.83 1.45
CA LYS A 42 -6.34 8.06 0.43
C LYS A 42 -7.22 7.69 -0.77
N CYS A 43 -8.49 7.36 -0.55
CA CYS A 43 -9.44 7.09 -1.63
C CYS A 43 -9.75 8.36 -2.43
N PHE A 44 -9.91 9.50 -1.73
CA PHE A 44 -10.12 10.79 -2.36
C PHE A 44 -8.92 11.23 -3.20
N ASP A 45 -7.71 11.14 -2.64
CA ASP A 45 -6.46 11.48 -3.32
C ASP A 45 -6.29 10.64 -4.60
N ALA A 46 -6.52 9.32 -4.51
CA ALA A 46 -6.48 8.43 -5.66
C ALA A 46 -7.50 8.79 -6.76
N LEU A 47 -8.72 9.19 -6.37
CA LEU A 47 -9.75 9.64 -7.30
C LEU A 47 -9.35 10.96 -7.98
N TRP A 48 -8.83 11.91 -7.20
CA TRP A 48 -8.36 13.18 -7.72
C TRP A 48 -7.21 13.00 -8.72
N PHE A 49 -6.25 12.13 -8.40
CA PHE A 49 -5.19 11.74 -9.33
C PHE A 49 -5.72 11.10 -10.60
N CYS A 50 -6.80 10.31 -10.54
CA CYS A 50 -7.40 9.72 -11.72
C CYS A 50 -7.96 10.77 -12.69
N TYR A 51 -8.55 11.84 -12.18
CA TYR A 51 -9.03 12.96 -13.00
C TYR A 51 -7.93 13.94 -13.43
N SER A 52 -6.70 13.78 -12.94
CA SER A 52 -5.59 14.64 -13.30
C SER A 52 -5.26 14.54 -14.80
N PRO A 53 -5.03 15.67 -15.50
CA PRO A 53 -4.68 15.67 -16.93
C PRO A 53 -3.46 14.81 -17.26
N VAL A 54 -2.48 14.75 -16.36
CA VAL A 54 -1.28 13.93 -16.55
C VAL A 54 -1.63 12.44 -16.57
N HIS A 55 -2.47 11.99 -15.65
CA HIS A 55 -2.87 10.58 -15.58
C HIS A 55 -3.72 10.18 -16.78
N GLN A 56 -4.72 10.99 -17.12
CA GLN A 56 -5.62 10.73 -18.25
C GLN A 56 -4.87 10.67 -19.59
N LEU A 57 -3.93 11.59 -19.84
CA LEU A 57 -3.10 11.55 -21.05
C LEU A 57 -2.13 10.36 -21.05
N GLN A 58 -1.57 9.98 -19.91
CA GLN A 58 -0.71 8.79 -19.80
C GLN A 58 -1.47 7.49 -20.10
N GLN A 59 -2.70 7.35 -19.58
CA GLN A 59 -3.54 6.18 -19.88
C GLN A 59 -3.98 6.18 -21.34
N TYR A 60 -4.39 7.32 -21.88
CA TYR A 60 -4.76 7.43 -23.28
C TYR A 60 -3.60 7.07 -24.22
N TYR A 61 -2.38 7.52 -23.93
CA TYR A 61 -1.21 7.17 -24.72
C TYR A 61 -0.90 5.67 -24.68
N ARG A 62 -1.11 5.00 -23.55
CA ARG A 62 -0.80 3.56 -23.37
C ARG A 62 -1.91 2.63 -23.87
N LEU A 63 -3.16 2.96 -23.57
CA LEU A 63 -4.33 2.08 -23.75
C LEU A 63 -5.30 2.60 -24.82
N GLY A 64 -5.15 3.84 -25.29
CA GLY A 64 -6.03 4.45 -26.29
C GLY A 64 -7.40 4.89 -25.76
N VAL A 65 -7.62 4.81 -24.45
CA VAL A 65 -8.90 5.11 -23.80
C VAL A 65 -8.71 6.05 -22.62
N LEU A 66 -9.67 6.92 -22.39
CA LEU A 66 -9.73 7.75 -21.18
C LEU A 66 -10.36 6.95 -20.04
N ASP A 67 -9.79 7.06 -18.85
CA ASP A 67 -10.29 6.36 -17.67
C ASP A 67 -11.52 7.10 -17.11
N ASN A 68 -12.61 6.39 -16.84
CA ASN A 68 -13.83 6.94 -16.26
C ASN A 68 -13.79 7.02 -14.72
N CYS A 69 -12.69 6.59 -14.10
CA CYS A 69 -12.43 6.67 -12.67
C CYS A 69 -13.49 6.01 -11.77
N THR A 70 -14.34 5.13 -12.31
CA THR A 70 -15.47 4.54 -11.58
C THR A 70 -15.02 3.69 -10.41
N ASP A 71 -13.90 2.98 -10.54
CA ASP A 71 -13.34 2.13 -9.49
C ASP A 71 -12.78 2.95 -8.32
N LYS A 72 -12.22 4.13 -8.61
CA LYS A 72 -11.74 5.06 -7.57
C LYS A 72 -12.92 5.72 -6.86
N TRP A 73 -13.99 6.02 -7.61
CA TRP A 73 -15.21 6.58 -7.07
C TRP A 73 -15.93 5.58 -6.14
N SER A 74 -16.08 4.33 -6.58
CA SER A 74 -16.68 3.28 -5.76
C SER A 74 -15.87 3.03 -4.48
N ALA A 75 -14.54 3.02 -4.55
CA ALA A 75 -13.68 2.91 -3.38
C ALA A 75 -13.86 4.08 -2.38
N LEU A 76 -14.07 5.30 -2.87
CA LEU A 76 -14.34 6.46 -2.02
C LEU A 76 -15.70 6.33 -1.32
N VAL A 77 -16.75 5.98 -2.06
CA VAL A 77 -18.10 5.76 -1.52
C VAL A 77 -18.09 4.62 -0.50
N ASP A 78 -17.41 3.52 -0.81
CA ASP A 78 -17.24 2.39 0.11
C ASP A 78 -16.55 2.80 1.41
N CYS A 79 -15.52 3.65 1.34
CA CYS A 79 -14.87 4.15 2.54
C CYS A 79 -15.81 5.03 3.38
N LEU A 80 -16.56 5.93 2.73
CA LEU A 80 -17.51 6.81 3.42
C LEU A 80 -18.64 6.02 4.08
N THR A 81 -19.19 5.01 3.40
CA THR A 81 -20.24 4.14 3.95
C THR A 81 -19.73 3.22 5.07
N LEU A 82 -18.44 2.89 5.10
CA LEU A 82 -17.81 2.22 6.23
C LEU A 82 -17.64 3.17 7.41
N LYS A 83 -17.25 4.43 7.16
CA LYS A 83 -17.06 5.44 8.19
C LYS A 83 -18.36 5.78 8.94
N THR A 84 -19.53 5.61 8.33
CA THR A 84 -20.84 5.81 8.97
C THR A 84 -21.28 4.65 9.86
N LYS A 85 -20.59 3.50 9.86
CA LYS A 85 -20.95 2.33 10.69
C LYS A 85 -20.31 2.44 12.08
N SER A 86 -20.81 1.62 13.03
CA SER A 86 -20.21 1.51 14.36
C SER A 86 -18.76 1.01 14.27
N SER A 87 -17.91 1.46 15.20
CA SER A 87 -16.48 1.12 15.20
C SER A 87 -16.21 -0.39 15.29
N SER A 88 -17.04 -1.13 16.03
CA SER A 88 -16.93 -2.59 16.15
C SER A 88 -17.16 -3.31 14.82
N LYS A 89 -18.19 -2.89 14.07
CA LYS A 89 -18.51 -3.44 12.76
C LYS A 89 -17.47 -3.08 11.71
N VAL A 90 -16.89 -1.88 11.81
CA VAL A 90 -15.80 -1.44 10.94
C VAL A 90 -14.58 -2.35 11.09
N GLU A 91 -14.18 -2.65 12.33
CA GLU A 91 -12.99 -3.46 12.62
C GLU A 91 -13.15 -4.88 12.09
N GLU A 92 -14.31 -5.51 12.33
CA GLU A 92 -14.65 -6.82 11.77
C GLU A 92 -14.57 -6.85 10.23
N ILE A 93 -15.14 -5.83 9.56
CA ILE A 93 -15.10 -5.73 8.10
C ILE A 93 -13.67 -5.57 7.58
N LEU A 94 -12.84 -4.78 8.27
CA LEU A 94 -11.44 -4.58 7.88
C LEU A 94 -10.62 -5.86 8.04
N GLU A 95 -10.80 -6.59 9.14
CA GLU A 95 -10.13 -7.87 9.36
C GLU A 95 -10.53 -8.93 8.34
N ALA A 96 -11.83 -9.03 8.03
CA ALA A 96 -12.31 -9.96 7.00
C ALA A 96 -11.71 -9.63 5.63
N ARG A 97 -11.62 -8.34 5.27
CA ARG A 97 -11.00 -7.88 4.03
C ARG A 97 -9.50 -8.18 3.97
N GLU A 98 -8.80 -8.11 5.10
CA GLU A 98 -7.37 -8.43 5.16
C GLU A 98 -7.12 -9.93 5.02
N LYS A 99 -7.92 -10.76 5.68
CA LYS A 99 -7.87 -12.23 5.56
C LYS A 99 -8.20 -12.71 4.15
N ALA A 100 -9.07 -11.98 3.43
CA ALA A 100 -9.47 -12.30 2.07
C ALA A 100 -8.45 -11.85 1.00
N LYS A 101 -7.51 -10.94 1.33
CA LYS A 101 -6.50 -10.51 0.36
C LYS A 101 -5.53 -11.67 0.10
N PRO A 102 -5.35 -12.10 -1.16
CA PRO A 102 -4.34 -13.10 -1.48
C PRO A 102 -2.97 -12.51 -1.14
N HIS A 103 -2.28 -13.14 -0.21
CA HIS A 103 -0.90 -12.85 0.14
C HIS A 103 0.03 -13.43 -0.94
N ILE A 104 1.10 -12.69 -1.28
CA ILE A 104 2.12 -13.13 -2.26
C ILE A 104 2.76 -14.46 -1.82
N TRP A 105 2.94 -14.63 -0.52
CA TRP A 105 3.57 -15.79 0.09
C TRP A 105 2.52 -16.64 0.80
N THR A 106 2.21 -17.83 0.33
CA THR A 106 1.41 -18.77 1.12
C THR A 106 2.24 -19.34 2.26
N PHE A 107 1.87 -19.02 3.51
CA PHE A 107 2.47 -19.68 4.67
C PHE A 107 2.07 -21.16 4.64
N ARG A 108 3.07 -22.03 4.44
CA ARG A 108 2.93 -23.49 4.50
C ARG A 108 3.20 -23.98 5.92
N THR A 109 2.62 -25.11 6.30
CA THR A 109 2.99 -25.74 7.58
C THR A 109 4.42 -26.31 7.49
N PRO A 110 5.11 -26.52 8.63
CA PRO A 110 6.45 -27.13 8.62
C PRO A 110 6.50 -28.47 7.86
N GLU A 111 5.44 -29.27 7.95
CA GLU A 111 5.31 -30.58 7.32
C GLU A 111 5.17 -30.45 5.79
N GLU A 112 4.31 -29.54 5.34
CA GLU A 112 4.11 -29.21 3.91
C GLU A 112 5.38 -28.63 3.29
N ALA A 113 6.06 -27.72 4.01
CA ALA A 113 7.32 -27.14 3.58
C ALA A 113 8.40 -28.21 3.43
N SER A 114 8.54 -29.12 4.41
CA SER A 114 9.53 -30.21 4.35
C SER A 114 9.27 -31.19 3.21
N SER A 115 8.00 -31.48 2.91
CA SER A 115 7.60 -32.43 1.88
C SER A 115 7.83 -31.83 0.49
N HIS A 116 7.44 -30.57 0.28
CA HIS A 116 7.70 -29.87 -0.97
C HIS A 116 9.20 -29.62 -1.20
N TRP A 117 9.98 -29.39 -0.15
CA TRP A 117 11.43 -29.28 -0.28
C TRP A 117 12.05 -30.59 -0.73
N ARG A 118 11.63 -31.72 -0.14
CA ARG A 118 12.05 -33.06 -0.55
C ARG A 118 11.61 -33.40 -1.98
N GLU A 119 10.44 -32.96 -2.42
CA GLU A 119 9.99 -33.14 -3.81
C GLU A 119 10.87 -32.37 -4.80
N LEU A 120 11.24 -31.13 -4.49
CA LEU A 120 12.05 -30.29 -5.39
C LEU A 120 13.54 -30.66 -5.42
N PHE A 121 14.09 -31.08 -4.27
CA PHE A 121 15.54 -31.18 -4.08
C PHE A 121 16.01 -32.54 -3.54
N GLY A 122 15.11 -33.51 -3.31
CA GLY A 122 15.46 -34.81 -2.72
C GLY A 122 16.37 -35.70 -3.58
N ASP A 123 16.45 -35.45 -4.89
CA ASP A 123 17.36 -36.17 -5.78
C ASP A 123 18.78 -35.63 -5.79
N GLN A 124 19.03 -34.49 -5.12
CA GLN A 124 20.32 -33.79 -5.17
C GLN A 124 21.41 -34.46 -4.33
N ASP A 125 21.04 -35.36 -3.42
CA ASP A 125 21.95 -36.15 -2.57
C ASP A 125 22.54 -37.40 -3.27
N ARG A 126 22.21 -37.61 -4.56
CA ARG A 126 22.64 -38.80 -5.34
C ARG A 126 23.85 -38.55 -6.25
N MET A 127 24.37 -37.33 -6.27
CA MET A 127 25.41 -36.85 -7.20
C MET A 127 26.78 -36.66 -6.54
N GLU A 128 27.09 -37.45 -5.50
CA GLU A 128 28.41 -37.48 -4.84
C GLU A 128 29.03 -38.87 -4.89
#